data_AF-A0A1H3JC75-F1
#
_entry.id   AF-A0A1H3JC75-F1
#
_cell.length_a   1.000
_cell.length_b   1.000
_cell.length_c   1.000
_cell.angle_alpha   90.00
_cell.angle_beta   90.00
_cell.angle_gamma   90.00
#
_symmetry.space_group_name_H-M   'P 1'
#
loop_
_entity.id
_entity.type
_entity.pdbx_description
1 polymer ?
#
loop_
_entity_poly.entity_id
_entity_poly.type
_entity_poly.pdbx_seq_one_letter_code
_entity_poly.pdbx_strand_id
1 'polypeptide(L)' 'MGREHAHPVLLITCPVTRTDELVADRRIRSVVNHPTHIALHVECPCGRVHVYRTGRRWAAASRPAPARPAAELTPA' A
#
# COMPACT_ATOMS: atom_id res chain seq x y z
N MET A 1 23.84 11.83 -11.84
CA MET A 1 24.09 11.18 -10.53
C MET A 1 22.78 10.56 -10.08
N GLY A 2 22.66 9.25 -10.29
CA GLY A 2 21.40 8.52 -10.13
C GLY A 2 20.99 8.45 -8.66
N ARG A 3 19.71 8.66 -8.39
CA ARG A 3 19.14 8.31 -7.09
C ARG A 3 19.21 6.79 -6.99
N GLU A 4 20.13 6.26 -6.18
CA GLU A 4 20.04 4.87 -5.74
C GLU A 4 18.64 4.67 -5.17
N HIS A 5 17.82 3.89 -5.88
CA HIS A 5 16.49 3.53 -5.43
C HIS A 5 16.67 2.63 -4.21
N ALA A 6 16.66 3.24 -3.02
CA ALA A 6 16.53 2.50 -1.78
C ALA A 6 15.22 1.71 -1.88
N HIS A 7 15.33 0.40 -2.14
CA HIS A 7 14.18 -0.47 -2.21
C HIS A 7 13.50 -0.47 -0.85
N PRO A 8 12.24 -0.01 -0.74
CA PRO A 8 11.55 -0.04 0.53
C PRO A 8 11.45 -1.50 1.00
N VAL A 9 11.91 -1.75 2.21
CA VAL A 9 11.80 -3.05 2.88
C VAL A 9 10.63 -3.02 3.85
N LEU A 10 9.88 -4.12 3.91
CA LEU A 10 8.79 -4.34 4.84
C LEU A 10 9.24 -5.39 5.86
N LEU A 11 9.06 -5.10 7.15
CA LEU A 11 9.18 -6.10 8.19
C LEU A 11 7.84 -6.84 8.30
N ILE A 12 7.87 -8.17 8.14
CA ILE A 12 6.70 -9.03 8.26
C ILE A 12 6.98 -10.12 9.28
N THR A 13 5.94 -10.58 9.98
CA THR A 13 6.01 -11.82 10.75
C THR A 13 5.44 -12.95 9.90
N CYS A 14 6.22 -13.99 9.63
CA CYS A 14 5.72 -15.15 8.91
C CYS A 14 4.69 -15.89 9.76
N PRO A 15 3.43 -16.07 9.32
CA PRO A 15 2.41 -16.75 10.11
C PRO A 15 2.68 -18.26 10.28
N VAL A 16 3.56 -18.84 9.45
CA VAL A 16 3.92 -20.27 9.51
C VAL A 16 5.07 -20.50 10.49
N THR A 17 6.18 -19.78 10.33
CA THR A 17 7.41 -19.96 11.12
C THR A 17 7.44 -19.09 12.37
N ARG A 18 6.58 -18.06 12.46
CA ARG A 18 6.57 -17.02 13.50
C ARG A 18 7.88 -16.23 13.59
N THR A 19 8.70 -16.27 12.55
CA THR A 19 9.92 -15.47 12.43
C THR A 19 9.61 -14.13 11.81
N ASP A 20 10.32 -13.10 12.25
CA ASP A 20 10.30 -11.79 11.61
C ASP A 20 11.27 -11.78 10.43
N GLU A 21 10.78 -11.36 9.28
CA GLU A 21 11.50 -11.38 8.01
C GLU A 21 11.48 -9.99 7.38
N LEU A 22 12.61 -9.57 6.82
CA LEU A 22 12.71 -8.35 6.03
C LEU A 22 12.52 -8.70 4.54
N VAL A 23 11.45 -8.20 3.95
CA VAL A 23 11.12 -8.43 2.54
C VAL A 23 11.18 -7.15 1.75
N ALA A 24 11.88 -7.17 0.62
CA ALA A 24 11.90 -6.04 -0.31
C ALA A 24 10.56 -5.90 -1.04
N ASP A 25 10.20 -4.67 -1.40
CA ASP A 25 8.97 -4.32 -2.12
C ASP A 25 8.72 -5.18 -3.38
N ARG A 26 9.79 -5.57 -4.08
CA ARG A 26 9.74 -6.47 -5.24
C ARG A 26 9.09 -7.84 -4.98
N ARG A 27 8.94 -8.25 -3.71
CA ARG A 27 8.24 -9.48 -3.31
C ARG A 27 6.75 -9.28 -3.06
N ILE A 28 6.24 -8.05 -3.18
CA ILE A 28 4.81 -7.75 -3.13
C ILE A 28 4.23 -8.08 -4.51
N ARG A 29 3.36 -9.08 -4.57
CA ARG A 29 2.71 -9.53 -5.81
C ARG A 29 1.52 -8.67 -6.18
N SER A 30 0.76 -8.22 -5.19
CA SER A 30 -0.38 -7.35 -5.41
C SER A 30 -0.74 -6.57 -4.16
N VAL A 31 -1.38 -5.42 -4.39
CA VAL A 31 -1.86 -4.49 -3.38
C VAL A 31 -3.35 -4.27 -3.62
N VAL A 32 -4.17 -4.58 -2.62
CA VAL A 32 -5.62 -4.36 -2.67
C VAL A 32 -6.00 -3.31 -1.65
N ASN A 33 -6.59 -2.21 -2.14
CA ASN A 33 -7.09 -1.16 -1.29
C ASN A 33 -8.53 -1.49 -0.87
N HIS A 34 -8.72 -1.84 0.40
CA HIS A 34 -10.04 -1.99 0.99
C HIS A 34 -10.43 -0.69 1.72
N PRO A 35 -11.74 -0.42 1.88
CA PRO A 35 -12.20 0.80 2.57
C PRO A 35 -11.60 1.02 3.97
N THR A 36 -11.19 -0.04 4.65
CA THR A 36 -10.69 0.00 6.03
C THR A 36 -9.19 -0.28 6.17
N HIS A 37 -8.52 -0.82 5.15
CA HIS A 37 -7.13 -1.26 5.21
C HIS A 37 -6.56 -1.52 3.81
N ILE A 38 -5.24 -1.65 3.71
CA ILE A 38 -4.59 -2.14 2.50
C ILE A 38 -4.14 -3.58 2.76
N ALA A 39 -4.47 -4.49 1.84
CA ALA A 39 -4.02 -5.86 1.86
C ALA A 39 -2.86 -6.05 0.87
N LEU A 40 -1.72 -6.52 1.37
CA LEU A 40 -0.50 -6.79 0.63
C LEU A 40 -0.33 -8.30 0.47
N HIS A 41 -0.32 -8.81 -0.76
CA HIS A 41 0.05 -10.19 -1.04
C HIS A 41 1.57 -10.26 -1.20
N VAL A 42 2.25 -10.93 -0.27
CA VAL A 42 3.71 -10.93 -0.17
C VAL A 42 4.23 -12.36 -0.29
N GLU A 43 5.24 -12.56 -1.13
CA GLU A 43 6.01 -13.80 -1.16
C GLU A 43 6.94 -13.89 0.05
N CYS A 44 6.53 -14.71 1.01
CA CYS A 44 7.28 -14.93 2.24
C CYS A 44 8.45 -15.91 1.98
N PRO A 45 9.62 -15.73 2.65
CA PRO A 45 10.76 -16.63 2.52
C PRO A 45 10.47 -18.10 2.83
N CYS A 46 9.40 -18.40 3.57
CA CYS A 46 8.91 -19.75 3.83
C CYS A 46 8.34 -20.47 2.58
N GLY A 47 8.32 -19.80 1.42
CA GLY A 47 7.85 -20.36 0.16
C GLY A 47 6.35 -20.21 -0.10
N ARG A 48 5.63 -19.45 0.73
CA ARG A 48 4.19 -19.19 0.58
C ARG A 48 3.89 -17.72 0.36
N VAL A 49 2.73 -17.45 -0.24
CA VAL A 49 2.17 -16.10 -0.32
C VAL A 49 1.29 -15.86 0.91
N HIS A 50 1.54 -14.74 1.60
CA HIS A 50 0.76 -14.32 2.77
C HIS A 50 0.15 -12.95 2.55
N VAL A 51 -1.02 -12.72 3.14
CA VAL A 51 -1.72 -11.44 3.10
C VAL A 51 -1.42 -10.66 4.37
N TYR A 52 -0.70 -9.55 4.23
CA TYR A 52 -0.43 -8.63 5.32
C TYR A 52 -1.36 -7.43 5.22
N ARG A 53 -2.01 -7.08 6.32
CA ARG A 53 -2.91 -5.93 6.38
C ARG A 53 -2.18 -4.78 7.05
N THR A 54 -2.02 -3.67 6.34
CA THR A 54 -1.50 -2.45 6.97
C THR A 54 -2.67 -1.71 7.61
N GLY A 55 -2.55 -1.47 8.92
CA GLY A 55 -3.55 -0.76 9.70
C GLY A 55 -3.46 0.76 9.56
N ARG A 56 -4.63 1.40 9.73
CA ARG A 56 -4.94 2.86 9.79
C ARG A 56 -4.83 3.66 8.49
N ARG A 57 -6.00 3.83 7.86
CA ARG A 57 -6.48 4.96 7.04
C ARG A 57 -5.46 6.11 6.90
N TRP A 58 -4.81 6.21 5.75
CA TRP A 58 -4.07 7.40 5.29
C TRP A 58 -4.99 8.60 4.95
N ALA A 59 -6.21 8.64 5.51
CA ALA A 59 -7.28 9.56 5.16
C ALA A 59 -7.91 10.21 6.41
N ALA A 60 -7.10 10.91 7.20
CA ALA A 60 -7.54 12.24 7.62
C ALA A 60 -7.56 13.23 6.43
N ALA A 61 -6.96 12.85 5.29
CA ALA A 61 -6.99 13.56 4.00
C ALA A 61 -8.03 12.96 3.02
N SER A 62 -9.32 13.02 3.37
CA SER A 62 -10.42 13.16 2.40
C SER A 62 -11.75 13.07 3.15
N ARG A 63 -12.10 14.17 3.82
CA ARG A 63 -13.49 14.60 3.71
C ARG A 63 -13.63 15.03 2.23
N PRO A 64 -14.55 14.46 1.43
CA PRO A 64 -14.82 15.05 0.13
C PRO A 64 -15.19 16.51 0.38
N ALA A 65 -14.38 17.44 -0.12
CA ALA A 65 -14.83 18.82 -0.21
C ALA A 65 -16.12 18.81 -1.02
N PRO A 66 -17.17 19.57 -0.64
CA PRO A 66 -18.35 19.69 -1.47
C PRO A 66 -17.88 20.09 -2.88
N ALA A 67 -18.29 19.31 -3.88
CA ALA A 67 -17.97 19.60 -5.27
C ALA A 67 -18.48 21.01 -5.56
N ARG A 68 -17.56 21.95 -5.82
CA ARG A 68 -17.94 23.28 -6.29
C ARG A 68 -18.37 23.11 -7.75
N PRO A 69 -19.52 23.65 -8.17
CA PRO A 69 -19.88 23.62 -9.58
C PRO A 69 -18.78 24.29 -10.40
N ALA A 70 -18.37 23.65 -11.49
CA ALA A 70 -17.47 24.25 -12.45
C ALA A 70 -18.16 25.50 -13.03
N ALA A 71 -17.46 26.64 -13.03
CA ALA A 71 -17.97 27.82 -13.69
C ALA A 71 -18.13 27.51 -15.18
N GLU A 72 -19.33 27.76 -15.70
CA GLU A 72 -19.64 27.61 -17.11
C GLU A 72 -18.69 28.52 -17.93
N LEU A 73 -17.92 27.92 -18.83
CA LEU A 73 -17.11 28.67 -19.78
C LEU A 73 -18.05 29.21 -20.85
N THR A 74 -18.49 30.47 -20.69
CA THR A 74 -19.21 31.17 -21.75
C THR A 74 -18.25 31.44 -22.90
N PRO A 75 -18.52 30.91 -24.12
CA PRO A 75 -17.78 31.31 -25.31
C PRO A 75 -18.08 32.78 -25.63
N ALA A 76 -17.06 33.50 -26.12
CA ALA A 76 -17.11 34.91 -26.48
C ALA A 76 -18.01 35.21 -27.68
#